data_AF-A0A168KWJ0-F1
#
_entry.id   AF-A0A168KWJ0-F1
#
_cell.length_a   1.000
_cell.length_b   1.000
_cell.length_c   1.000
_cell.angle_alpha   90.00
_cell.angle_beta   90.00
_cell.angle_gamma   90.00
#
_symmetry.space_group_name_H-M   'P 1'
#
loop_
_entity.id
_entity.type
_entity.pdbx_description
1 polymer ?
#
loop_
_entity_poly.entity_id
_entity_poly.type
_entity_poly.pdbx_seq_one_letter_code
_entity_poly.pdbx_strand_id
1 'polypeptide(L)'
;MFSNYVTDMAFYYEHGYNYVFPSLETLLQRGLEDRYAMRTRGGRERRDGVYIGKQYIQAKIKLEEQHVEQLSKRSARLARREAQIVSLSESSLLGMAAEAMAQGFDPAAVTSDLVFSSPGTDVVDVGCDLVNSEVMNSFLNVADITDTGVVSEVVLRRVYDAYAATGARMLTQRWHEPVARMCALLYTWHIQNDRHMFFRRAILGWPKVRKMTGTPQFEADFDEVFDARYHTTGYSRPLEPKYTCNGKETCDHVHDFLDRNADQPLLRDLWWALVVGPLEYVKGGQVNDEREEKLVQASRLRMAELYSRGLVLEMVWLIAHASHHAWQVNYLFEAAMFGSILDGETLAGKLDREQKR
;
A
#
# COMPACT_ATOMS: atom_id res chain seq x y z
N MET A 1 21.58 6.94 -8.51
CA MET A 1 20.35 7.34 -7.79
C MET A 1 19.32 7.96 -8.73
N PHE A 2 19.59 9.09 -9.39
CA PHE A 2 18.62 9.70 -10.34
C PHE A 2 18.12 8.73 -11.42
N SER A 3 19.02 7.98 -12.06
CA SER A 3 18.63 6.95 -13.05
C SER A 3 17.68 5.88 -12.48
N ASN A 4 17.84 5.47 -11.22
CA ASN A 4 16.91 4.52 -10.56
C ASN A 4 15.50 5.12 -10.44
N TYR A 5 15.40 6.41 -10.04
CA TYR A 5 14.12 7.11 -9.97
C TYR A 5 13.46 7.22 -11.34
N VAL A 6 14.24 7.56 -12.38
CA VAL A 6 13.72 7.65 -13.75
C VAL A 6 13.17 6.30 -14.18
N THR A 7 13.89 5.20 -13.99
CA THR A 7 13.41 3.87 -14.41
C THR A 7 12.14 3.44 -13.67
N ASP A 8 11.97 3.82 -12.41
CA ASP A 8 10.75 3.50 -11.64
C ASP A 8 9.52 4.27 -12.13
N MET A 9 9.70 5.35 -12.90
CA MET A 9 8.58 6.05 -13.52
C MET A 9 7.83 5.19 -14.55
N ALA A 10 8.34 4.01 -14.90
CA ALA A 10 7.61 3.03 -15.70
C ALA A 10 6.25 2.67 -15.08
N PHE A 11 6.14 2.69 -13.74
CA PHE A 11 4.87 2.57 -13.01
C PHE A 11 3.79 3.54 -13.52
N TYR A 12 4.15 4.79 -13.82
CA TYR A 12 3.17 5.80 -14.21
C TYR A 12 2.56 5.61 -15.61
N TYR A 13 3.01 4.61 -16.40
CA TYR A 13 2.27 4.19 -17.59
C TYR A 13 0.84 3.79 -17.24
N GLU A 14 0.64 3.12 -16.10
CA GLU A 14 -0.68 2.72 -15.61
C GLU A 14 -1.61 3.93 -15.38
N HIS A 15 -1.03 5.07 -15.03
CA HIS A 15 -1.74 6.32 -14.78
C HIS A 15 -1.77 7.26 -16.00
N GLY A 16 -1.44 6.76 -17.19
CA GLY A 16 -1.53 7.52 -18.44
C GLY A 16 -0.52 8.64 -18.58
N TYR A 17 0.56 8.66 -17.78
CA TYR A 17 1.55 9.74 -17.81
C TYR A 17 2.26 9.85 -19.17
N ASN A 18 2.29 8.77 -19.95
CA ASN A 18 2.81 8.78 -21.32
C ASN A 18 2.02 9.71 -22.25
N TYR A 19 0.76 10.03 -21.94
CA TYR A 19 -0.04 10.99 -22.70
C TYR A 19 0.20 12.44 -22.26
N VAL A 20 0.65 12.66 -21.02
CA VAL A 20 0.90 13.99 -20.44
C VAL A 20 2.37 14.42 -20.63
N PHE A 21 3.31 13.47 -20.56
CA PHE A 21 4.74 13.70 -20.64
C PHE A 21 5.35 12.96 -21.85
N PRO A 22 5.41 13.61 -23.04
CA PRO A 22 5.92 12.99 -24.26
C PRO A 22 7.37 12.48 -24.16
N SER A 23 8.14 13.02 -23.22
CA SER A 23 9.53 12.61 -22.97
C SER A 23 9.68 11.37 -22.10
N LEU A 24 8.60 10.85 -21.49
CA LEU A 24 8.64 9.74 -20.53
C LEU A 24 9.38 8.53 -21.11
N GLU A 25 9.00 8.08 -22.30
CA GLU A 25 9.61 6.90 -22.93
C GLU A 25 11.10 7.09 -23.22
N THR A 26 11.46 8.28 -23.71
CA THR A 26 12.87 8.60 -24.00
C THR A 26 13.70 8.67 -22.72
N LEU A 27 13.17 9.26 -21.65
CA LEU A 27 13.84 9.32 -20.35
C LEU A 27 14.03 7.93 -19.75
N LEU A 28 12.99 7.10 -19.80
CA LEU A 28 13.04 5.72 -19.33
C LEU A 28 14.11 4.92 -20.07
N GLN A 29 14.15 5.00 -21.41
CA GLN A 29 15.15 4.30 -22.20
C GLN A 29 16.57 4.73 -21.83
N ARG A 30 16.81 6.04 -21.63
CA ARG A 30 18.11 6.55 -21.17
C ARG A 30 18.48 6.04 -19.78
N GLY A 31 17.51 5.89 -18.88
CA GLY A 31 17.72 5.31 -17.55
C GLY A 31 18.07 3.82 -17.61
N LEU A 32 17.43 3.06 -18.52
CA LEU A 32 17.71 1.65 -18.75
C LEU A 32 19.11 1.43 -19.34
N GLU A 33 19.58 2.35 -20.20
CA GLU A 33 20.88 2.27 -20.86
C GLU A 33 22.03 2.92 -20.05
N ASP A 34 21.76 3.45 -18.85
CA ASP A 34 22.75 4.13 -18.02
C ASP A 34 23.89 3.18 -17.61
N ARG A 35 25.03 3.31 -18.28
CA ARG A 35 26.24 2.50 -18.05
C ARG A 35 26.83 2.67 -16.67
N TYR A 36 26.67 3.84 -16.04
CA TYR A 36 27.16 4.05 -14.68
C TYR A 36 26.27 3.31 -13.69
N ALA A 37 24.95 3.44 -13.84
CA ALA A 37 24.01 2.73 -12.96
C ALA A 37 24.07 1.21 -13.13
N MET A 38 24.27 0.68 -14.34
CA MET A 38 24.47 -0.76 -14.56
C MET A 38 25.74 -1.32 -13.88
N ARG A 39 26.69 -0.48 -13.47
CA ARG A 39 27.91 -0.92 -12.77
C ARG A 39 27.74 -0.97 -11.25
N THR A 40 26.65 -0.43 -10.72
CA THR A 40 26.36 -0.54 -9.28
C THR A 40 25.88 -1.95 -8.94
N ARG A 41 26.02 -2.34 -7.67
CA ARG A 41 25.52 -3.63 -7.19
C ARG A 41 24.01 -3.72 -7.37
N GLY A 42 23.52 -4.77 -8.04
CA GLY A 42 22.11 -4.93 -8.39
C GLY A 42 21.62 -4.00 -9.51
N GLY A 43 22.53 -3.21 -10.09
CA GLY A 43 22.19 -2.19 -11.07
C GLY A 43 21.63 -2.78 -12.36
N ARG A 44 22.19 -3.91 -12.85
CA ARG A 44 21.72 -4.59 -14.07
C ARG A 44 20.38 -5.26 -13.82
N GLU A 45 20.30 -6.03 -12.74
CA GLU A 45 19.12 -6.76 -12.29
C GLU A 45 17.93 -5.81 -12.15
N ARG A 46 18.15 -4.62 -11.60
CA ARG A 46 17.14 -3.57 -11.55
C ARG A 46 16.59 -3.19 -12.92
N ARG A 47 17.46 -2.95 -13.91
CA ARG A 47 17.03 -2.52 -15.25
C ARG A 47 16.31 -3.63 -15.98
N ASP A 48 16.78 -4.87 -15.83
CA ASP A 48 16.11 -6.05 -16.38
C ASP A 48 14.70 -6.20 -15.77
N GLY A 49 14.59 -6.03 -14.44
CA GLY A 49 13.31 -6.02 -13.73
C GLY A 49 12.38 -4.90 -14.19
N VAL A 50 12.87 -3.67 -14.36
CA VAL A 50 12.06 -2.55 -14.89
C VAL A 50 11.63 -2.84 -16.33
N TYR A 51 12.49 -3.39 -17.17
CA TYR A 51 12.15 -3.72 -18.54
C TYR A 51 10.99 -4.72 -18.61
N ILE A 52 11.07 -5.80 -17.82
CA ILE A 52 10.00 -6.80 -17.71
C ILE A 52 8.71 -6.17 -17.16
N GLY A 53 8.81 -5.42 -16.07
CA GLY A 53 7.65 -4.76 -15.44
C GLY A 53 6.95 -3.77 -16.40
N LYS A 54 7.73 -2.97 -17.13
CA LYS A 54 7.20 -2.07 -18.16
C LYS A 54 6.44 -2.85 -19.25
N GLN A 55 7.00 -3.94 -19.75
CA GLN A 55 6.33 -4.77 -20.76
C GLN A 55 5.00 -5.33 -20.24
N TYR A 56 4.98 -5.80 -18.99
CA TYR A 56 3.75 -6.25 -18.33
C TYR A 56 2.71 -5.14 -18.27
N ILE A 57 3.05 -3.97 -17.72
CA ILE A 57 2.13 -2.82 -17.60
C ILE A 57 1.55 -2.44 -18.97
N GLN A 58 2.39 -2.26 -19.99
CA GLN A 58 1.92 -1.88 -21.32
C GLN A 58 1.01 -2.94 -21.96
N ALA A 59 1.32 -4.23 -21.74
CA ALA A 59 0.48 -5.32 -22.23
C ALA A 59 -0.86 -5.38 -21.49
N LYS A 60 -0.85 -5.20 -20.16
CA LYS A 60 -2.04 -5.09 -19.31
C LYS A 60 -2.96 -3.97 -19.80
N ILE A 61 -2.43 -2.75 -19.94
CA ILE A 61 -3.18 -1.58 -20.42
C ILE A 61 -3.87 -1.88 -21.75
N LYS A 62 -3.14 -2.46 -22.70
CA LYS A 62 -3.70 -2.82 -24.01
C LYS A 62 -4.84 -3.84 -23.90
N LEU A 63 -4.71 -4.83 -23.01
CA LEU A 63 -5.77 -5.82 -22.75
C LEU A 63 -6.99 -5.16 -22.12
N GLU A 64 -6.81 -4.29 -21.12
CA GLU A 64 -7.89 -3.53 -20.50
C GLU A 64 -8.63 -2.67 -21.52
N GLU A 65 -7.91 -1.89 -22.34
CA GLU A 65 -8.49 -1.04 -23.38
C GLU A 65 -9.31 -1.86 -24.40
N GLN A 66 -8.83 -3.05 -24.77
CA GLN A 66 -9.51 -3.94 -25.70
C GLN A 66 -10.80 -4.55 -25.12
N HIS A 67 -10.84 -4.78 -23.80
CA HIS A 67 -11.90 -5.53 -23.15
C HIS A 67 -12.75 -4.72 -22.17
N VAL A 68 -12.55 -3.41 -22.05
CA VAL A 68 -13.17 -2.55 -21.02
C VAL A 68 -14.68 -2.78 -20.86
N GLU A 69 -15.44 -2.86 -21.95
CA GLU A 69 -16.90 -3.10 -21.93
C GLU A 69 -17.30 -4.46 -21.32
N GLN A 70 -16.39 -5.42 -21.32
CA GLN A 70 -16.59 -6.79 -20.84
C GLN A 70 -16.07 -7.00 -19.41
N LEU A 71 -15.32 -6.04 -18.86
CA LEU A 71 -14.62 -6.17 -17.58
C LEU A 71 -15.33 -5.44 -16.43
N SER A 72 -16.21 -4.48 -16.71
CA SER A 72 -16.92 -3.74 -15.67
C SER A 72 -17.75 -4.66 -14.77
N LYS A 73 -17.71 -4.38 -13.46
CA LYS A 73 -18.45 -5.12 -12.41
C LYS A 73 -18.06 -6.61 -12.32
N ARG A 74 -16.86 -6.96 -12.77
CA ARG A 74 -16.31 -8.31 -12.67
C ARG A 74 -15.03 -8.30 -11.85
N SER A 75 -14.85 -9.37 -11.10
CA SER A 75 -13.63 -9.68 -10.38
C SER A 75 -13.12 -11.02 -10.92
N ALA A 76 -11.82 -11.13 -11.18
CA ALA A 76 -11.20 -12.38 -11.57
C ALA A 76 -11.26 -13.40 -10.42
N ARG A 77 -11.54 -14.66 -10.79
CA ARG A 77 -11.29 -15.80 -9.91
C ARG A 77 -9.85 -16.24 -10.13
N LEU A 78 -9.06 -16.29 -9.06
CA LEU A 78 -7.65 -16.66 -9.10
C LEU A 78 -7.40 -17.80 -8.12
N ALA A 79 -6.54 -18.75 -8.49
CA ALA A 79 -5.87 -19.60 -7.52
C ALA A 79 -4.80 -18.80 -6.78
N ARG A 80 -4.41 -19.23 -5.57
CA ARG A 80 -3.43 -18.49 -4.75
C ARG A 80 -2.11 -18.21 -5.48
N ARG A 81 -1.64 -19.19 -6.26
CA ARG A 81 -0.42 -19.05 -7.07
C ARG A 81 -0.56 -17.98 -8.15
N GLU A 82 -1.72 -17.90 -8.79
CA GLU A 82 -2.00 -16.90 -9.82
C GLU A 82 -2.07 -15.52 -9.19
N ALA A 83 -2.74 -15.38 -8.04
CA ALA A 83 -2.77 -14.15 -7.27
C ALA A 83 -1.36 -13.66 -6.91
N GLN A 84 -0.47 -14.53 -6.40
CA GLN A 84 0.91 -14.15 -6.11
C GLN A 84 1.68 -13.65 -7.35
N ILE A 85 1.50 -14.30 -8.52
CA ILE A 85 2.18 -13.91 -9.75
C ILE A 85 1.65 -12.57 -10.26
N VAL A 86 0.34 -12.39 -10.24
CA VAL A 86 -0.31 -11.17 -10.71
C VAL A 86 0.02 -10.01 -9.77
N SER A 87 -0.21 -10.13 -8.46
CA SER A 87 0.12 -9.08 -7.48
C SER A 87 1.61 -8.69 -7.52
N LEU A 88 2.52 -9.67 -7.69
CA LEU A 88 3.94 -9.38 -7.89
C LEU A 88 4.18 -8.47 -9.11
N SER A 89 3.53 -8.77 -10.23
CA SER A 89 3.68 -8.03 -11.49
C SER A 89 3.02 -6.65 -11.43
N GLU A 90 1.91 -6.55 -10.71
CA GLU A 90 1.07 -5.36 -10.52
C GLU A 90 1.69 -4.34 -9.57
N SER A 91 2.59 -4.79 -8.68
CA SER A 91 3.43 -3.88 -7.88
C SER A 91 4.21 -2.87 -8.74
N SER A 92 4.41 -3.17 -10.04
CA SER A 92 5.05 -2.30 -11.03
C SER A 92 6.48 -1.84 -10.67
N LEU A 93 7.08 -2.46 -9.65
CA LEU A 93 8.38 -2.09 -9.07
C LEU A 93 9.34 -3.29 -9.04
N LEU A 94 9.21 -4.21 -10.00
CA LEU A 94 10.06 -5.39 -10.17
C LEU A 94 11.56 -5.06 -10.18
N GLY A 95 11.94 -3.88 -10.68
CA GLY A 95 13.32 -3.41 -10.64
C GLY A 95 13.86 -3.21 -9.22
N MET A 96 13.05 -2.69 -8.29
CA MET A 96 13.45 -2.52 -6.90
C MET A 96 13.66 -3.87 -6.22
N ALA A 97 12.77 -4.83 -6.48
CA ALA A 97 12.91 -6.19 -5.96
C ALA A 97 14.15 -6.90 -6.52
N ALA A 98 14.40 -6.80 -7.83
CA ALA A 98 15.59 -7.37 -8.45
C ALA A 98 16.88 -6.78 -7.86
N GLU A 99 16.92 -5.46 -7.64
CA GLU A 99 18.05 -4.81 -6.97
C GLU A 99 18.22 -5.31 -5.52
N ALA A 100 17.13 -5.40 -4.76
CA ALA A 100 17.16 -5.86 -3.37
C ALA A 100 17.70 -7.30 -3.27
N MET A 101 17.20 -8.21 -4.12
CA MET A 101 17.70 -9.58 -4.17
C MET A 101 19.19 -9.65 -4.53
N ALA A 102 19.65 -8.86 -5.51
CA ALA A 102 21.07 -8.79 -5.86
C ALA A 102 21.95 -8.15 -4.76
N GLN A 103 21.36 -7.33 -3.90
CA GLN A 103 22.01 -6.80 -2.70
C GLN A 103 22.06 -7.81 -1.55
N GLY A 104 21.40 -8.96 -1.67
CA GLY A 104 21.42 -10.07 -0.71
C GLY A 104 20.24 -10.10 0.25
N PHE A 105 19.19 -9.32 0.00
CA PHE A 105 17.92 -9.46 0.73
C PHE A 105 17.22 -10.76 0.33
N ASP A 106 16.50 -11.36 1.27
CA ASP A 106 15.84 -12.65 1.08
C ASP A 106 14.76 -12.57 -0.03
N PRO A 107 14.87 -13.37 -1.12
CA PRO A 107 13.92 -13.34 -2.22
C PRO A 107 12.48 -13.64 -1.81
N ALA A 108 12.26 -14.50 -0.82
CA ALA A 108 10.92 -14.84 -0.37
C ALA A 108 10.27 -13.66 0.36
N ALA A 109 11.00 -12.99 1.25
CA ALA A 109 10.59 -11.76 1.91
C ALA A 109 10.30 -10.64 0.91
N VAL A 110 11.19 -10.39 -0.05
CA VAL A 110 11.01 -9.39 -1.12
C VAL A 110 9.76 -9.67 -1.96
N THR A 111 9.53 -10.93 -2.31
CA THR A 111 8.34 -11.33 -3.08
C THR A 111 7.07 -11.12 -2.26
N SER A 112 7.09 -11.50 -0.97
CA SER A 112 5.96 -11.29 -0.06
C SER A 112 5.59 -9.81 0.06
N ASP A 113 6.58 -8.92 0.18
CA ASP A 113 6.36 -7.48 0.27
C ASP A 113 5.72 -6.92 -1.01
N LEU A 114 6.19 -7.33 -2.19
CA LEU A 114 5.60 -6.90 -3.45
C LEU A 114 4.18 -7.46 -3.64
N VAL A 115 3.93 -8.71 -3.27
CA VAL A 115 2.57 -9.28 -3.29
C VAL A 115 1.66 -8.51 -2.34
N PHE A 116 2.15 -8.08 -1.18
CA PHE A 116 1.39 -7.25 -0.23
C PHE A 116 1.15 -5.82 -0.74
N SER A 117 1.96 -5.30 -1.66
CA SER A 117 1.78 -3.92 -2.17
C SER A 117 0.43 -3.72 -2.87
N SER A 118 -0.12 -4.75 -3.51
CA SER A 118 -1.46 -4.72 -4.12
C SER A 118 -2.57 -4.53 -3.07
N PRO A 119 -2.78 -5.41 -2.07
CA PRO A 119 -3.78 -5.17 -1.03
C PRO A 119 -3.47 -3.92 -0.19
N GLY A 120 -2.19 -3.53 -0.06
CA GLY A 120 -1.78 -2.25 0.53
C GLY A 120 -2.33 -1.03 -0.20
N THR A 121 -2.56 -1.15 -1.50
CA THR A 121 -3.17 -0.15 -2.37
C THR A 121 -4.69 -0.30 -2.34
N ASP A 122 -5.19 -1.50 -2.65
CA ASP A 122 -6.60 -1.80 -2.87
C ASP A 122 -7.48 -1.67 -1.61
N VAL A 123 -6.89 -1.72 -0.40
CA VAL A 123 -7.65 -1.63 0.86
C VAL A 123 -8.47 -0.36 0.96
N VAL A 124 -8.06 0.73 0.30
CA VAL A 124 -8.83 1.97 0.29
C VAL A 124 -9.84 2.00 -0.85
N ASP A 125 -9.75 1.11 -1.85
CA ASP A 125 -10.43 1.16 -3.17
C ASP A 125 -11.41 0.04 -3.49
N VAL A 126 -11.64 -0.87 -2.54
CA VAL A 126 -12.54 -2.02 -2.71
C VAL A 126 -13.89 -1.68 -3.38
N GLY A 127 -14.51 -0.54 -3.05
CA GLY A 127 -15.76 -0.09 -3.66
C GLY A 127 -15.60 0.60 -5.02
N CYS A 128 -14.51 1.34 -5.24
CA CYS A 128 -14.28 2.05 -6.50
C CYS A 128 -13.89 1.09 -7.63
N ASP A 129 -13.11 0.06 -7.32
CA ASP A 129 -12.64 -0.91 -8.30
C ASP A 129 -13.77 -1.79 -8.87
N LEU A 130 -14.84 -2.01 -8.08
CA LEU A 130 -16.07 -2.66 -8.57
C LEU A 130 -16.66 -1.93 -9.78
N VAL A 131 -16.53 -0.60 -9.82
CA VAL A 131 -17.10 0.25 -10.86
C VAL A 131 -16.08 0.50 -11.98
N ASN A 132 -14.80 0.65 -11.63
CA ASN A 132 -13.73 1.01 -12.54
C ASN A 132 -13.15 -0.14 -13.38
N SER A 133 -13.65 -1.37 -13.21
CA SER A 133 -13.23 -2.54 -14.00
C SER A 133 -11.79 -3.00 -13.71
N GLU A 134 -11.23 -2.70 -12.54
CA GLU A 134 -9.99 -3.36 -12.11
C GLU A 134 -10.34 -4.82 -11.84
N VAL A 135 -10.10 -5.64 -12.86
CA VAL A 135 -10.36 -7.09 -12.85
C VAL A 135 -9.67 -7.78 -11.67
N MET A 136 -8.58 -7.18 -11.18
CA MET A 136 -7.79 -7.66 -10.06
C MET A 136 -7.83 -6.65 -8.91
N ASN A 137 -8.84 -6.75 -8.05
CA ASN A 137 -8.83 -6.13 -6.74
C ASN A 137 -8.56 -7.21 -5.70
N SER A 138 -7.46 -7.05 -4.96
CA SER A 138 -6.93 -8.05 -4.02
C SER A 138 -7.94 -8.44 -2.94
N PHE A 139 -8.90 -7.58 -2.60
CA PHE A 139 -9.96 -7.88 -1.65
C PHE A 139 -11.13 -8.64 -2.25
N LEU A 140 -11.34 -8.56 -3.56
CA LEU A 140 -12.49 -9.11 -4.27
C LEU A 140 -12.17 -10.38 -5.07
N ASN A 141 -10.90 -10.70 -5.31
CA ASN A 141 -10.50 -11.90 -6.06
C ASN A 141 -10.40 -13.17 -5.22
N VAL A 142 -10.55 -13.07 -3.89
CA VAL A 142 -10.51 -14.22 -2.99
C VAL A 142 -11.69 -15.16 -3.24
N ALA A 143 -11.50 -16.46 -3.00
CA ALA A 143 -12.54 -17.46 -3.25
C ALA A 143 -13.76 -17.29 -2.34
N ASP A 144 -13.59 -16.75 -1.13
CA ASP A 144 -14.69 -16.43 -0.22
C ASP A 144 -15.77 -15.54 -0.90
N ILE A 145 -15.34 -14.69 -1.85
CA ILE A 145 -16.22 -13.81 -2.62
C ILE A 145 -16.50 -14.42 -3.99
N THR A 146 -15.49 -14.82 -4.75
CA THR A 146 -15.67 -15.20 -6.17
C THR A 146 -16.42 -16.51 -6.37
N ASP A 147 -16.49 -17.40 -5.37
CA ASP A 147 -17.29 -18.62 -5.46
C ASP A 147 -18.79 -18.36 -5.25
N THR A 148 -19.15 -17.32 -4.50
CA THR A 148 -20.54 -17.00 -4.15
C THR A 148 -21.09 -15.77 -4.89
N GLY A 149 -20.21 -14.87 -5.33
CA GLY A 149 -20.56 -13.55 -5.83
C GLY A 149 -21.00 -12.57 -4.73
N VAL A 150 -20.85 -12.93 -3.44
CA VAL A 150 -21.38 -12.14 -2.32
C VAL A 150 -20.24 -11.45 -1.57
N VAL A 151 -20.28 -10.12 -1.56
CA VAL A 151 -19.44 -9.28 -0.71
C VAL A 151 -20.20 -9.00 0.59
N SER A 152 -19.70 -9.51 1.71
CA SER A 152 -20.31 -9.30 3.03
C SER A 152 -19.32 -8.72 4.04
N GLU A 153 -19.84 -8.07 5.09
CA GLU A 153 -19.04 -7.48 6.17
C GLU A 153 -18.18 -8.52 6.91
N VAL A 154 -18.61 -9.78 6.96
CA VAL A 154 -17.86 -10.87 7.57
C VAL A 154 -16.72 -11.31 6.67
N VAL A 155 -17.00 -11.50 5.37
CA VAL A 155 -16.01 -11.95 4.40
C VAL A 155 -14.91 -10.90 4.21
N LEU A 156 -15.28 -9.64 3.98
CA LEU A 156 -14.31 -8.55 3.82
C LEU A 156 -13.37 -8.42 5.02
N ARG A 157 -13.90 -8.60 6.22
CA ARG A 157 -13.10 -8.52 7.44
C ARG A 157 -12.12 -9.68 7.57
N ARG A 158 -12.49 -10.89 7.15
CA ARG A 158 -11.55 -12.04 7.09
C ARG A 158 -10.43 -11.79 6.09
N VAL A 159 -10.76 -11.24 4.92
CA VAL A 159 -9.78 -10.88 3.89
C VAL A 159 -8.85 -9.77 4.39
N TYR A 160 -9.42 -8.75 5.02
CA TYR A 160 -8.66 -7.69 5.68
C TYR A 160 -7.70 -8.24 6.72
N ASP A 161 -8.17 -9.11 7.62
CA ASP A 161 -7.34 -9.72 8.67
C ASP A 161 -6.21 -10.58 8.08
N ALA A 162 -6.49 -11.33 7.01
CA ALA A 162 -5.48 -12.10 6.29
C ALA A 162 -4.35 -11.22 5.74
N TYR A 163 -4.69 -10.10 5.09
CA TYR A 163 -3.69 -9.15 4.58
C TYR A 163 -2.97 -8.41 5.71
N ALA A 164 -3.70 -7.95 6.72
CA ALA A 164 -3.13 -7.28 7.89
C ALA A 164 -2.07 -8.17 8.57
N ALA A 165 -2.34 -9.47 8.72
CA ALA A 165 -1.39 -10.45 9.25
C ALA A 165 -0.18 -10.66 8.33
N THR A 166 -0.40 -10.70 7.01
CA THR A 166 0.68 -10.83 6.00
C THR A 166 1.66 -9.65 6.06
N GLY A 167 1.16 -8.42 6.20
CA GLY A 167 1.99 -7.21 6.25
C GLY A 167 2.72 -6.97 7.57
N ALA A 168 2.37 -7.67 8.65
CA ALA A 168 2.84 -7.35 10.00
C ALA A 168 4.37 -7.43 10.15
N ARG A 169 4.99 -8.51 9.67
CA ARG A 169 6.46 -8.71 9.75
C ARG A 169 7.21 -7.67 8.94
N MET A 170 6.67 -7.35 7.76
CA MET A 170 7.22 -6.32 6.87
C MET A 170 7.26 -4.97 7.59
N LEU A 171 6.15 -4.56 8.21
CA LEU A 171 6.01 -3.24 8.83
C LEU A 171 6.69 -3.12 10.20
N THR A 172 6.92 -4.23 10.92
CA THR A 172 7.45 -4.20 12.29
C THR A 172 8.90 -4.69 12.41
N GLN A 173 9.27 -5.75 11.68
CA GLN A 173 10.58 -6.41 11.83
C GLN A 173 11.52 -6.04 10.68
N ARG A 174 10.99 -6.04 9.46
CA ARG A 174 11.74 -5.84 8.21
C ARG A 174 11.56 -4.45 7.61
N TRP A 175 11.04 -3.49 8.38
CA TRP A 175 10.73 -2.12 7.93
C TRP A 175 11.90 -1.40 7.22
N HIS A 176 13.13 -1.82 7.51
CA HIS A 176 14.34 -1.24 6.96
C HIS A 176 14.73 -1.81 5.59
N GLU A 177 14.09 -2.88 5.11
CA GLU A 177 14.35 -3.49 3.80
C GLU A 177 13.75 -2.63 2.67
N PRO A 178 14.39 -2.54 1.48
CA PRO A 178 13.98 -1.59 0.44
C PRO A 178 12.50 -1.68 0.04
N VAL A 179 11.96 -2.89 -0.12
CA VAL A 179 10.57 -3.09 -0.53
C VAL A 179 9.60 -2.87 0.63
N ALA A 180 9.94 -3.30 1.85
CA ALA A 180 9.17 -2.97 3.04
C ALA A 180 9.01 -1.46 3.25
N ARG A 181 10.07 -0.66 2.99
CA ARG A 181 9.99 0.81 3.02
C ARG A 181 9.01 1.35 1.99
N MET A 182 9.02 0.79 0.78
CA MET A 182 8.09 1.17 -0.28
C MET A 182 6.65 0.89 0.14
N CYS A 183 6.37 -0.33 0.64
CA CYS A 183 5.01 -0.69 1.07
C CYS A 183 4.55 0.15 2.27
N ALA A 184 5.44 0.50 3.21
CA ALA A 184 5.12 1.41 4.31
C ALA A 184 4.69 2.81 3.82
N LEU A 185 5.26 3.29 2.71
CA LEU A 185 4.91 4.59 2.13
C LEU A 185 3.50 4.61 1.52
N LEU A 186 2.86 3.46 1.24
CA LEU A 186 1.48 3.40 0.78
C LEU A 186 0.54 4.13 1.75
N TYR A 187 0.75 3.99 3.07
CA TYR A 187 -0.05 4.70 4.06
C TYR A 187 0.01 6.22 3.90
N THR A 188 1.23 6.76 3.80
CA THR A 188 1.42 8.20 3.56
C THR A 188 0.92 8.62 2.19
N TRP A 189 1.03 7.77 1.19
CA TRP A 189 0.58 8.04 -0.17
C TRP A 189 -0.94 8.18 -0.25
N HIS A 190 -1.68 7.30 0.43
CA HIS A 190 -3.14 7.35 0.57
C HIS A 190 -3.60 8.66 1.21
N ILE A 191 -2.91 9.10 2.27
CA ILE A 191 -3.18 10.38 2.93
C ILE A 191 -2.85 11.54 1.98
N GLN A 192 -1.64 11.55 1.42
CA GLN A 192 -1.07 12.75 0.82
C GLN A 192 -1.64 13.07 -0.55
N ASN A 193 -1.78 12.06 -1.40
CA ASN A 193 -2.24 12.29 -2.77
C ASN A 193 -3.75 12.42 -2.86
N ASP A 194 -4.45 12.20 -1.73
CA ASP A 194 -5.90 12.19 -1.64
C ASP A 194 -6.52 11.33 -2.76
N ARG A 195 -5.74 10.32 -3.20
CA ARG A 195 -5.95 9.59 -4.45
C ARG A 195 -7.31 8.90 -4.44
N HIS A 196 -7.84 8.64 -3.25
CA HIS A 196 -9.05 7.90 -2.98
C HIS A 196 -9.83 8.53 -1.81
N MET A 197 -9.69 9.84 -1.58
CA MET A 197 -10.40 10.56 -0.51
C MET A 197 -10.27 9.88 0.86
N PHE A 198 -9.06 9.41 1.21
CA PHE A 198 -8.79 8.48 2.32
C PHE A 198 -9.49 8.88 3.62
N PHE A 199 -9.37 10.16 3.99
CA PHE A 199 -9.97 10.70 5.20
C PHE A 199 -11.50 10.65 5.20
N ARG A 200 -12.13 10.98 4.07
CA ARG A 200 -13.59 10.95 3.92
C ARG A 200 -14.11 9.52 3.94
N ARG A 201 -13.42 8.59 3.27
CA ARG A 201 -13.75 7.15 3.33
C ARG A 201 -13.60 6.63 4.75
N ALA A 202 -12.51 6.97 5.44
CA ALA A 202 -12.31 6.57 6.82
C ALA A 202 -13.41 7.11 7.73
N ILE A 203 -13.85 8.38 7.58
CA ILE A 203 -15.02 8.91 8.31
C ILE A 203 -16.27 8.07 8.02
N LEU A 204 -16.57 7.82 6.75
CA LEU A 204 -17.78 7.12 6.32
C LEU A 204 -17.83 5.67 6.83
N GLY A 205 -16.71 4.96 6.79
CA GLY A 205 -16.61 3.58 7.25
C GLY A 205 -16.34 3.42 8.75
N TRP A 206 -15.97 4.50 9.47
CA TRP A 206 -15.68 4.44 10.90
C TRP A 206 -16.76 3.75 11.74
N PRO A 207 -18.08 3.91 11.49
CA PRO A 207 -19.12 3.18 12.23
C PRO A 207 -19.07 1.66 12.08
N LYS A 208 -18.44 1.12 11.02
CA LYS A 208 -18.30 -0.32 10.74
C LYS A 208 -17.04 -0.95 11.36
N VAL A 209 -16.04 -0.12 11.66
CA VAL A 209 -14.76 -0.55 12.23
C VAL A 209 -14.95 -1.19 13.60
N ARG A 210 -14.20 -2.27 13.86
CA ARG A 210 -14.21 -2.92 15.17
C ARG A 210 -13.75 -1.96 16.27
N LYS A 211 -14.50 -1.87 17.36
CA LYS A 211 -14.17 -1.00 18.52
C LYS A 211 -13.40 -1.74 19.61
N MET A 212 -12.56 -2.69 19.20
CA MET A 212 -11.74 -3.51 20.08
C MET A 212 -10.37 -2.87 20.29
N THR A 213 -9.68 -3.29 21.36
CA THR A 213 -8.27 -2.97 21.54
C THR A 213 -7.44 -3.59 20.41
N GLY A 214 -6.36 -2.94 20.00
CA GLY A 214 -5.41 -3.45 19.02
C GLY A 214 -4.56 -4.62 19.53
N THR A 215 -5.11 -5.45 20.42
CA THR A 215 -4.42 -6.57 21.05
C THR A 215 -5.31 -7.82 21.02
N PRO A 216 -4.71 -9.01 20.77
CA PRO A 216 -3.34 -9.21 20.31
C PRO A 216 -3.11 -8.74 18.86
N GLN A 217 -1.85 -8.49 18.51
CA GLN A 217 -1.43 -8.20 17.13
C GLN A 217 -0.92 -9.49 16.51
N PHE A 218 -1.12 -9.66 15.21
CA PHE A 218 -0.93 -10.94 14.54
C PHE A 218 -0.02 -10.82 13.32
N GLU A 219 0.64 -11.92 13.01
CA GLU A 219 1.34 -12.15 11.75
C GLU A 219 0.93 -13.49 11.14
N ALA A 220 1.17 -13.64 9.85
CA ALA A 220 1.14 -14.92 9.13
C ALA A 220 1.81 -14.74 7.76
N ASP A 221 2.18 -15.84 7.11
CA ASP A 221 2.66 -15.83 5.74
C ASP A 221 1.47 -15.99 4.76
N PHE A 222 1.63 -15.49 3.52
CA PHE A 222 0.55 -15.44 2.54
C PHE A 222 -0.09 -16.81 2.26
N ASP A 223 0.72 -17.87 2.25
CA ASP A 223 0.29 -19.24 2.00
C ASP A 223 -0.31 -19.95 3.22
N GLU A 224 -0.22 -19.34 4.40
CA GLU A 224 -0.92 -19.76 5.60
C GLU A 224 -2.31 -19.13 5.68
N VAL A 225 -2.43 -17.84 5.35
CA VAL A 225 -3.72 -17.12 5.42
C VAL A 225 -4.65 -17.43 4.24
N PHE A 226 -4.10 -17.91 3.12
CA PHE A 226 -4.85 -18.33 1.94
C PHE A 226 -4.55 -19.79 1.55
N ASP A 227 -5.60 -20.57 1.32
CA ASP A 227 -5.48 -21.94 0.81
C ASP A 227 -5.09 -21.95 -0.69
N ALA A 228 -4.86 -23.13 -1.28
CA ALA A 228 -4.46 -23.25 -2.68
C ALA A 228 -5.49 -22.66 -3.68
N ARG A 229 -6.77 -22.59 -3.29
CA ARG A 229 -7.87 -22.01 -4.08
C ARG A 229 -8.08 -20.52 -3.79
N TYR A 230 -7.22 -19.91 -2.98
CA TYR A 230 -7.31 -18.52 -2.56
C TYR A 230 -8.49 -18.22 -1.63
N HIS A 231 -8.92 -19.21 -0.85
CA HIS A 231 -9.90 -19.03 0.23
C HIS A 231 -9.17 -18.66 1.52
N THR A 232 -9.74 -17.76 2.33
CA THR A 232 -9.20 -17.41 3.64
C THR A 232 -9.21 -18.63 4.57
N THR A 233 -8.11 -18.90 5.25
CA THR A 233 -8.01 -20.05 6.18
C THR A 233 -8.40 -19.68 7.61
N GLY A 234 -8.36 -18.37 7.94
CA GLY A 234 -8.48 -17.86 9.30
C GLY A 234 -7.22 -18.08 10.15
N TYR A 235 -6.14 -18.62 9.57
CA TYR A 235 -4.88 -18.79 10.29
C TYR A 235 -4.23 -17.44 10.59
N SER A 236 -3.75 -17.29 11.82
CA SER A 236 -2.83 -16.23 12.22
C SER A 236 -2.13 -16.64 13.52
N ARG A 237 -0.97 -16.05 13.80
CA ARG A 237 -0.24 -16.26 15.05
C ARG A 237 0.11 -14.92 15.70
N PRO A 238 0.23 -14.85 17.04
CA PRO A 238 0.64 -13.62 17.70
C PRO A 238 1.99 -13.13 17.18
N LEU A 239 2.09 -11.83 16.92
CA LEU A 239 3.35 -11.18 16.61
C LEU A 239 4.32 -11.33 17.79
N GLU A 240 5.63 -11.50 17.51
CA GLU A 240 6.60 -11.72 18.58
C GLU A 240 6.54 -10.59 19.63
N PRO A 241 6.64 -10.90 20.94
CA PRO A 241 6.43 -9.92 22.00
C PRO A 241 7.30 -8.66 21.90
N LYS A 242 8.51 -8.76 21.34
CA LYS A 242 9.43 -7.61 21.17
C LYS A 242 9.00 -6.63 20.07
N TYR A 243 8.10 -7.04 19.18
CA TYR A 243 7.56 -6.22 18.09
C TYR A 243 6.11 -5.80 18.34
N THR A 244 5.39 -6.53 19.17
CA THR A 244 4.03 -6.21 19.61
C THR A 244 4.02 -5.02 20.56
N CYS A 245 3.36 -3.92 20.16
CA CYS A 245 3.13 -2.79 21.06
C CYS A 245 1.93 -3.03 22.00
N ASN A 246 1.69 -2.10 22.91
CA ASN A 246 0.56 -2.14 23.84
C ASN A 246 -0.85 -2.06 23.18
N GLY A 247 -0.93 -1.90 21.85
CA GLY A 247 -2.17 -1.79 21.08
C GLY A 247 -3.02 -0.55 21.40
N LYS A 248 -2.40 0.49 21.97
CA LYS A 248 -3.02 1.78 22.23
C LYS A 248 -2.61 2.78 21.15
N GLU A 249 -3.43 3.81 20.99
CA GLU A 249 -3.16 4.97 20.13
C GLU A 249 -1.87 5.68 20.56
N THR A 250 -1.65 5.75 21.86
CA THR A 250 -0.38 6.14 22.50
C THR A 250 0.53 4.92 22.62
N CYS A 251 1.13 4.54 21.49
CA CYS A 251 2.03 3.40 21.37
C CYS A 251 3.24 3.53 22.31
N ASP A 252 3.47 2.53 23.16
CA ASP A 252 4.62 2.47 24.06
C ASP A 252 5.96 2.46 23.32
N HIS A 253 6.08 1.67 22.24
CA HIS A 253 7.30 1.65 21.43
C HIS A 253 7.63 3.03 20.84
N VAL A 254 6.62 3.78 20.41
CA VAL A 254 6.82 5.12 19.86
C VAL A 254 7.11 6.13 20.97
N HIS A 255 6.44 6.02 22.12
CA HIS A 255 6.75 6.86 23.27
C HIS A 255 8.22 6.70 23.69
N ASP A 256 8.68 5.47 23.89
CA ASP A 256 10.07 5.17 24.21
C ASP A 256 11.04 5.69 23.14
N PHE A 257 10.68 5.55 21.86
CA PHE A 257 11.47 6.07 20.75
C PHE A 257 11.55 7.60 20.76
N LEU A 258 10.43 8.29 20.94
CA LEU A 258 10.38 9.75 20.98
C LEU A 258 11.08 10.33 22.22
N ASP A 259 11.01 9.64 23.36
CA ASP A 259 11.68 10.07 24.58
C ASP A 259 13.21 9.93 24.47
N ARG A 260 13.70 8.90 23.77
CA ARG A 260 15.13 8.75 23.43
C ARG A 260 15.62 9.78 22.41
N ASN A 261 14.71 10.37 21.64
CA ASN A 261 14.97 11.40 20.62
C ASN A 261 14.29 12.72 20.98
N ALA A 262 14.26 13.07 22.28
CA ALA A 262 13.53 14.24 22.77
C ALA A 262 14.05 15.58 22.21
N ASP A 263 15.29 15.62 21.72
CA ASP A 263 15.91 16.75 21.03
C ASP A 263 15.42 16.92 19.58
N GLN A 264 14.66 15.96 19.05
CA GLN A 264 14.13 15.94 17.68
C GLN A 264 12.59 16.10 17.68
N PRO A 265 12.05 17.31 17.92
CA PRO A 265 10.60 17.54 18.00
C PRO A 265 9.86 17.16 16.71
N LEU A 266 10.53 17.22 15.55
CA LEU A 266 9.95 16.83 14.26
C LEU A 266 9.47 15.38 14.21
N LEU A 267 10.09 14.46 14.95
CA LEU A 267 9.66 13.07 15.00
C LEU A 267 8.28 12.95 15.68
N ARG A 268 8.05 13.75 16.73
CA ARG A 268 6.75 13.82 17.42
C ARG A 268 5.70 14.45 16.52
N ASP A 269 6.05 15.51 15.80
CA ASP A 269 5.14 16.16 14.85
C ASP A 269 4.76 15.22 13.71
N LEU A 270 5.71 14.42 13.20
CA LEU A 270 5.42 13.42 12.18
C LEU A 270 4.46 12.35 12.73
N TRP A 271 4.71 11.80 13.92
CA TRP A 271 3.80 10.84 14.53
C TRP A 271 2.39 11.41 14.72
N TRP A 272 2.28 12.67 15.15
CA TRP A 272 1.01 13.35 15.25
C TRP A 272 0.30 13.44 13.89
N ALA A 273 1.02 13.83 12.83
CA ALA A 273 0.47 13.95 11.49
C ALA A 273 0.05 12.60 10.87
N LEU A 274 0.69 11.50 11.28
CA LEU A 274 0.43 10.16 10.76
C LEU A 274 -0.64 9.39 11.54
N VAL A 275 -0.78 9.60 12.85
CA VAL A 275 -1.65 8.77 13.70
C VAL A 275 -2.64 9.60 14.49
N VAL A 276 -2.15 10.51 15.35
CA VAL A 276 -3.02 11.23 16.31
C VAL A 276 -4.01 12.14 15.58
N GLY A 277 -3.52 13.02 14.72
CA GLY A 277 -4.34 13.97 13.96
C GLY A 277 -5.36 13.28 13.03
N PRO A 278 -4.95 12.30 12.20
CA PRO A 278 -5.85 11.46 11.42
C PRO A 278 -6.96 10.80 12.24
N LEU A 279 -6.61 10.19 13.36
CA LEU A 279 -7.57 9.44 14.17
C LEU A 279 -8.56 10.36 14.90
N GLU A 280 -8.09 11.49 15.44
CA GLU A 280 -8.95 12.53 16.02
C GLU A 280 -9.96 13.05 14.99
N TYR A 281 -9.49 13.30 13.76
CA TYR A 281 -10.34 13.77 12.66
C TYR A 281 -11.42 12.74 12.30
N VAL A 282 -11.03 11.49 12.05
CA VAL A 282 -11.96 10.41 11.68
C VAL A 282 -12.98 10.14 12.79
N LYS A 283 -12.55 10.13 14.06
CA LYS A 283 -13.47 9.98 15.21
C LYS A 283 -14.43 11.16 15.36
N GLY A 284 -14.01 12.37 14.97
CA GLY A 284 -14.87 13.55 14.96
C GLY A 284 -16.02 13.43 13.96
N GLY A 285 -15.85 12.63 12.90
CA GLY A 285 -16.91 12.26 11.97
C GLY A 285 -17.47 13.40 11.11
N GLN A 286 -16.79 14.55 11.08
CA GLN A 286 -17.20 15.73 10.32
C GLN A 286 -16.19 16.01 9.21
N VAL A 287 -16.66 15.99 7.96
CA VAL A 287 -15.84 16.33 6.81
C VAL A 287 -15.46 17.81 6.87
N ASN A 288 -14.17 18.10 6.78
CA ASN A 288 -13.62 19.45 6.80
C ASN A 288 -12.36 19.53 5.92
N ASP A 289 -12.50 20.15 4.76
CA ASP A 289 -11.46 20.24 3.73
C ASP A 289 -10.19 20.97 4.24
N GLU A 290 -10.36 22.03 5.03
CA GLU A 290 -9.22 22.76 5.61
C GLU A 290 -8.43 21.87 6.58
N ARG A 291 -9.14 21.05 7.36
CA ARG A 291 -8.52 20.12 8.29
C ARG A 291 -7.83 18.97 7.56
N GLU A 292 -8.43 18.44 6.50
CA GLU A 292 -7.82 17.42 5.63
C GLU A 292 -6.52 17.95 5.01
N GLU A 293 -6.56 19.13 4.38
CA GLU A 293 -5.39 19.77 3.78
C GLU A 293 -4.30 20.02 4.82
N LYS A 294 -4.67 20.48 6.03
CA LYS A 294 -3.71 20.67 7.12
C LYS A 294 -3.00 19.37 7.50
N LEU A 295 -3.73 18.25 7.59
CA LEU A 295 -3.15 16.94 7.91
C LEU A 295 -2.24 16.43 6.78
N VAL A 296 -2.69 16.58 5.53
CA VAL A 296 -1.90 16.25 4.34
C VAL A 296 -0.59 17.02 4.32
N GLN A 297 -0.65 18.35 4.43
CA GLN A 297 0.54 19.21 4.39
C GLN A 297 1.44 18.98 5.59
N ALA A 298 0.89 18.75 6.79
CA ALA A 298 1.70 18.40 7.95
C ALA A 298 2.54 17.15 7.68
N SER A 299 1.95 16.07 7.16
CA SER A 299 2.70 14.85 6.86
C SER A 299 3.79 15.08 5.80
N ARG A 300 3.47 15.78 4.70
CA ARG A 300 4.42 16.08 3.60
C ARG A 300 5.61 16.91 4.08
N LEU A 301 5.34 18.01 4.78
CA LEU A 301 6.37 18.94 5.23
C LEU A 301 7.26 18.30 6.29
N ARG A 302 6.69 17.57 7.27
CA ARG A 302 7.50 16.88 8.29
C ARG A 302 8.40 15.81 7.67
N MET A 303 7.90 15.03 6.70
CA MET A 303 8.73 14.05 5.98
C MET A 303 9.86 14.73 5.20
N ALA A 304 9.57 15.81 4.48
CA ALA A 304 10.59 16.55 3.73
C ALA A 304 11.66 17.16 4.67
N GLU A 305 11.25 17.75 5.80
CA GLU A 305 12.15 18.31 6.80
C GLU A 305 13.04 17.24 7.43
N LEU A 306 12.49 16.08 7.83
CA LEU A 306 13.25 14.97 8.37
C LEU A 306 14.26 14.41 7.35
N TYR A 307 13.83 14.25 6.10
CA TYR A 307 14.70 13.83 5.01
C TYR A 307 15.87 14.81 4.82
N SER A 308 15.60 16.12 4.81
CA SER A 308 16.62 17.16 4.66
C SER A 308 17.65 17.19 5.79
N ARG A 309 17.28 16.69 6.98
CA ARG A 309 18.14 16.57 8.16
C ARG A 309 18.87 15.22 8.25
N GLY A 310 18.67 14.32 7.29
CA GLY A 310 19.27 12.99 7.28
C GLY A 310 18.60 11.98 8.21
N LEU A 311 17.44 12.31 8.81
CA LEU A 311 16.69 11.44 9.75
C LEU A 311 15.80 10.43 9.01
N VAL A 312 16.35 9.82 7.96
CA VAL A 312 15.59 8.97 7.03
C VAL A 312 15.17 7.66 7.70
N LEU A 313 16.01 7.08 8.55
CA LEU A 313 15.71 5.80 9.20
C LEU A 313 14.63 5.98 10.28
N GLU A 314 14.71 7.05 11.05
CA GLU A 314 13.74 7.44 12.08
C GLU A 314 12.38 7.74 11.45
N MET A 315 12.38 8.51 10.36
CA MET A 315 11.17 8.81 9.59
C MET A 315 10.52 7.53 9.05
N VAL A 316 11.29 6.65 8.41
CA VAL A 316 10.79 5.40 7.84
C VAL A 316 10.28 4.46 8.94
N TRP A 317 10.98 4.36 10.07
CA TRP A 317 10.53 3.56 11.21
C TRP A 317 9.16 4.05 11.71
N LEU A 318 8.97 5.36 11.88
CA LEU A 318 7.69 5.94 12.27
C LEU A 318 6.58 5.67 11.25
N ILE A 319 6.87 5.78 9.95
CA ILE A 319 5.90 5.52 8.88
C ILE A 319 5.49 4.05 8.87
N ALA A 320 6.44 3.12 8.94
CA ALA A 320 6.16 1.69 8.98
C ALA A 320 5.32 1.33 10.22
N HIS A 321 5.65 1.91 11.36
CA HIS A 321 4.90 1.72 12.59
C HIS A 321 3.49 2.32 12.53
N ALA A 322 3.33 3.52 11.96
CA ALA A 322 2.03 4.15 11.75
C ALA A 322 1.15 3.33 10.78
N SER A 323 1.76 2.78 9.72
CA SER A 323 1.07 1.88 8.79
C SER A 323 0.61 0.59 9.48
N HIS A 324 1.45 -0.01 10.34
CA HIS A 324 1.05 -1.18 11.13
C HIS A 324 -0.13 -0.85 12.07
N HIS A 325 -0.11 0.33 12.69
CA HIS A 325 -1.21 0.82 13.49
C HIS A 325 -2.51 0.99 12.69
N ALA A 326 -2.41 1.55 11.48
CA ALA A 326 -3.54 1.69 10.57
C ALA A 326 -4.18 0.35 10.21
N TRP A 327 -3.38 -0.72 10.10
CA TRP A 327 -3.86 -2.07 9.82
C TRP A 327 -4.46 -2.77 11.04
N GLN A 328 -3.78 -2.79 12.19
CA GLN A 328 -4.12 -3.69 13.30
C GLN A 328 -4.45 -3.03 14.64
N VAL A 329 -4.19 -1.73 14.81
CA VAL A 329 -4.34 -1.05 16.12
C VAL A 329 -5.50 -0.08 16.13
N ASN A 330 -5.47 0.92 15.25
CA ASN A 330 -6.51 1.94 15.15
C ASN A 330 -7.49 1.69 13.99
N TYR A 331 -7.20 0.72 13.12
CA TYR A 331 -8.07 0.24 12.05
C TYR A 331 -8.52 1.34 11.07
N LEU A 332 -7.68 2.35 10.84
CA LEU A 332 -7.94 3.39 9.83
C LEU A 332 -8.05 2.80 8.41
N PHE A 333 -7.29 1.76 8.08
CA PHE A 333 -7.44 1.07 6.79
C PHE A 333 -8.76 0.31 6.68
N GLU A 334 -9.19 -0.37 7.75
CA GLU A 334 -10.53 -1.01 7.78
C GLU A 334 -11.64 0.03 7.62
N ALA A 335 -11.47 1.21 8.23
CA ALA A 335 -12.39 2.33 8.08
C ALA A 335 -12.49 2.77 6.62
N ALA A 336 -11.34 3.00 5.97
CA ALA A 336 -11.30 3.39 4.57
C ALA A 336 -11.87 2.30 3.64
N MET A 337 -11.60 1.02 3.91
CA MET A 337 -12.15 -0.11 3.18
C MET A 337 -13.67 -0.13 3.20
N PHE A 338 -14.28 -0.05 4.40
CA PHE A 338 -15.74 0.01 4.50
C PHE A 338 -16.30 1.30 3.91
N GLY A 339 -15.61 2.43 4.10
CA GLY A 339 -15.98 3.70 3.50
C GLY A 339 -16.06 3.64 1.99
N SER A 340 -15.08 3.02 1.34
CA SER A 340 -15.04 2.81 -0.11
C SER A 340 -16.30 2.11 -0.63
N ILE A 341 -16.78 1.09 0.10
CA ILE A 341 -17.99 0.35 -0.28
C ILE A 341 -19.27 1.16 -0.02
N LEU A 342 -19.28 1.98 1.04
CA LEU A 342 -20.45 2.77 1.44
C LEU A 342 -20.62 4.06 0.63
N ASP A 343 -19.59 4.50 -0.07
CA ASP A 343 -19.50 5.79 -0.73
C ASP A 343 -20.50 6.00 -1.88
N GLY A 344 -21.15 4.94 -2.36
CA GLY A 344 -22.21 5.06 -3.38
C GLY A 344 -21.73 5.77 -4.66
N GLU A 345 -20.44 5.61 -5.00
CA GLU A 345 -19.77 6.14 -6.19
C GLU A 345 -19.53 7.66 -6.20
N THR A 346 -19.72 8.37 -5.08
CA THR A 346 -19.59 9.84 -5.02
C THR A 346 -18.17 10.37 -4.75
N LEU A 347 -17.27 9.52 -4.26
CA LEU A 347 -15.84 9.77 -4.04
C LEU A 347 -14.99 8.89 -4.96
N ALA A 348 -15.33 8.82 -6.25
CA ALA A 348 -14.48 8.22 -7.28
C ALA A 348 -13.05 8.79 -7.21
N GLY A 349 -12.04 7.96 -7.51
CA GLY A 349 -10.63 8.30 -7.34
C GLY A 349 -10.22 9.46 -8.25
N LYS A 350 -9.38 10.37 -7.74
CA LYS A 350 -8.90 11.54 -8.50
C LYS A 350 -7.91 11.18 -9.61
N LEU A 351 -7.39 9.94 -9.61
CA LEU A 351 -6.40 9.45 -10.58
C LEU A 351 -6.94 8.35 -11.50
N ASP A 352 -8.24 8.08 -11.46
CA ASP A 352 -8.87 7.13 -12.38
C ASP A 352 -8.74 7.67 -13.81
N ARG A 353 -8.47 6.79 -14.79
CA ARG A 353 -8.42 7.22 -16.20
C ARG A 353 -9.76 7.87 -16.54
N GLU A 354 -9.74 9.12 -17.00
CA GLU A 354 -10.94 9.74 -17.56
C GLU A 354 -11.50 8.82 -18.64
N GLN A 355 -12.67 8.24 -18.38
CA GLN A 355 -13.37 7.47 -19.40
C GLN A 355 -13.63 8.42 -20.57
N LYS A 356 -13.06 8.10 -21.74
CA LYS A 356 -13.44 8.77 -22.97
C LYS A 356 -14.92 8.47 -23.20
N ARG A 357 -15.76 9.46 -22.92
CA ARG A 357 -17.19 9.43 -23.26
C ARG A 357 -17.40 9.49 -24.77
#